data_AF-A0A970YHQ0-F1
#
_entry.id   AF-A0A970YHQ0-F1
#
_cell.length_a   1.000
_cell.length_b   1.000
_cell.length_c   1.000
_cell.angle_alpha   90.00
_cell.angle_beta   90.00
_cell.angle_gamma   90.00
#
_symmetry.space_group_name_H-M   'P 1'
#
loop_
_entity.id
_entity.type
_entity.pdbx_description
1 polymer ?
#
loop_
_entity_poly.entity_id
_entity_poly.type
_entity_poly.pdbx_seq_one_letter_code
_entity_poly.pdbx_strand_id
1 'polypeptide(L)'
;GGNVENASYGLTMCAERVAIFTAVAAGAKRVSALAVSAEPAAWPCGACRQVLAEFAGPDCLVIVAEGPRVVARVMLGDLLPHAFSPVFRPPTQSG
;
A
#
# COMPACT_ATOMS: atom_id res chain seq x y z
N GLY A 1 -1.37 10.75 5.09
CA GLY A 1 -1.86 10.15 6.35
C GLY A 1 -0.71 10.04 7.32
N GLY A 2 -0.99 9.70 8.57
CA GLY A 2 0.00 9.40 9.62
C GLY A 2 -0.40 8.12 10.36
N ASN A 3 0.54 7.45 11.04
CA ASN A 3 0.19 6.27 11.84
C ASN A 3 -0.69 6.68 13.03
N VAL A 4 -1.67 5.82 13.34
CA VAL A 4 -2.56 5.97 14.49
C VAL A 4 -2.47 4.69 15.29
N GLU A 5 -1.94 4.81 16.50
CA GLU A 5 -1.66 3.68 17.38
C GLU A 5 -2.81 3.41 18.34
N ASN A 6 -2.83 2.21 18.91
CA ASN A 6 -3.81 1.82 19.89
C ASN A 6 -3.16 0.89 20.94
N ALA A 7 -3.67 0.92 22.18
CA ALA A 7 -3.22 0.01 23.23
C ALA A 7 -3.46 -1.48 22.87
N SER A 8 -4.53 -1.77 22.12
CA SER A 8 -4.71 -3.06 21.45
C SER A 8 -3.99 -3.01 20.11
N TYR A 9 -2.73 -3.45 20.08
CA TYR A 9 -1.81 -3.24 18.95
C TYR A 9 -2.32 -3.77 17.59
N GLY A 10 -3.22 -4.77 17.59
CA GLY A 10 -3.86 -5.24 16.35
C GLY A 10 -4.74 -4.20 15.66
N LEU A 11 -5.17 -3.16 16.37
CA LEU A 11 -5.99 -2.05 15.86
C LEU A 11 -5.16 -0.90 15.27
N THR A 12 -3.82 -0.95 15.37
CA THR A 12 -2.95 0.09 14.84
C THR A 12 -3.10 0.23 13.32
N MET A 13 -3.25 1.47 12.86
CA MET A 13 -3.29 1.83 11.45
C MET A 13 -2.01 2.53 11.03
N CYS A 14 -1.35 2.02 9.99
CA CYS A 14 -0.17 2.65 9.43
C CYS A 14 -0.57 3.89 8.59
N ALA A 15 0.39 4.79 8.38
CA ALA A 15 0.18 6.06 7.69
C ALA A 15 -0.39 5.91 6.26
N GLU A 16 0.03 4.85 5.56
CA GLU A 16 -0.37 4.50 4.21
C GLU A 16 -1.85 4.12 4.16
N ARG A 17 -2.30 3.25 5.09
CA ARG A 17 -3.72 2.85 5.19
C ARG A 17 -4.59 4.05 5.53
N VAL A 18 -4.15 4.90 6.44
CA VAL A 18 -4.83 6.16 6.75
C VAL A 18 -4.94 7.03 5.49
N ALA A 19 -3.85 7.24 4.75
CA ALA A 19 -3.86 8.04 3.53
C ALA A 19 -4.81 7.49 2.45
N ILE A 20 -4.73 6.18 2.18
CA ILE A 20 -5.53 5.50 1.17
C ILE A 20 -7.01 5.57 1.55
N PHE A 21 -7.38 5.20 2.78
CA PHE A 21 -8.77 5.20 3.20
C PHE A 21 -9.38 6.61 3.28
N THR A 22 -8.60 7.62 3.68
CA THR A 22 -9.05 9.01 3.59
C THR A 22 -9.35 9.41 2.14
N ALA A 23 -8.47 9.07 1.18
CA ALA A 23 -8.69 9.36 -0.23
C ALA A 23 -9.94 8.63 -0.78
N VAL A 24 -10.10 7.35 -0.45
CA VAL A 24 -11.26 6.54 -0.85
C VAL A 24 -12.56 7.08 -0.27
N ALA A 25 -12.57 7.45 1.02
CA ALA A 25 -13.71 8.07 1.68
C ALA A 25 -14.08 9.42 1.03
N ALA A 26 -13.09 10.16 0.51
CA ALA A 26 -13.30 11.37 -0.27
C ALA A 26 -13.70 11.13 -1.74
N GLY A 27 -13.91 9.87 -2.14
CA GLY A 27 -14.42 9.49 -3.46
C GLY A 27 -13.35 9.04 -4.47
N ALA A 28 -12.06 9.00 -4.09
CA ALA A 28 -11.02 8.49 -4.97
C ALA A 28 -11.26 7.00 -5.29
N LYS A 29 -11.06 6.63 -6.56
CA LYS A 29 -11.25 5.24 -7.04
C LYS A 29 -9.95 4.51 -7.34
N ARG A 30 -8.86 5.25 -7.57
CA ARG A 30 -7.54 4.68 -7.88
C ARG A 30 -6.42 5.53 -7.32
N VAL A 31 -5.40 4.87 -6.77
CA VAL A 31 -4.13 5.46 -6.35
C VAL A 31 -3.10 5.24 -7.45
N SER A 32 -2.44 6.31 -7.90
CA SER A 32 -1.42 6.23 -8.96
C SER A 32 0.00 6.10 -8.42
N ALA A 33 0.24 6.64 -7.23
CA ALA A 33 1.52 6.55 -6.53
C ALA A 33 1.31 6.71 -5.01
N LEU A 34 2.24 6.17 -4.23
CA LEU A 34 2.30 6.33 -2.77
C LEU A 34 3.71 6.77 -2.37
N ALA A 35 3.82 7.82 -1.58
CA ALA A 35 5.07 8.22 -0.93
C ALA A 35 5.00 7.92 0.57
N VAL A 36 6.02 7.25 1.09
CA VAL A 36 6.20 6.92 2.50
C VAL A 36 7.44 7.63 3.00
N SER A 37 7.30 8.42 4.06
CA SER A 37 8.40 9.16 4.69
C SER A 37 8.48 8.80 6.15
N ALA A 38 9.67 8.38 6.60
CA ALA A 38 9.98 8.10 8.00
C ALA A 38 11.47 8.32 8.24
N GLU A 39 11.87 8.58 9.49
CA GLU A 39 13.27 8.70 9.90
C GLU A 39 13.52 7.75 11.09
N PRO A 40 14.22 6.61 10.89
CA PRO A 40 14.84 6.14 9.64
C PRO A 40 13.80 5.69 8.59
N ALA A 41 14.26 5.53 7.34
CA ALA A 41 13.41 5.10 6.23
C ALA A 41 12.62 3.83 6.57
N ALA A 42 11.30 3.84 6.30
CA ALA A 42 10.42 2.72 6.54
C ALA A 42 9.71 2.29 5.25
N TRP A 43 9.65 0.97 5.03
CA TRP A 43 8.93 0.38 3.91
C TRP A 43 7.49 0.08 4.29
N PRO A 44 6.53 0.15 3.34
CA PRO A 44 5.16 -0.21 3.64
C PRO A 44 5.06 -1.67 4.07
N CYS A 45 4.31 -1.93 5.13
CA CYS A 45 4.12 -3.29 5.65
C CYS A 45 3.20 -4.11 4.72
N GLY A 46 3.17 -5.44 4.90
CA GLY A 46 2.37 -6.33 4.05
C GLY A 46 0.89 -5.93 3.96
N ALA A 47 0.29 -5.53 5.08
CA ALA A 47 -1.09 -5.07 5.11
C ALA A 47 -1.31 -3.78 4.28
N CYS A 48 -0.39 -2.82 4.33
CA CYS A 48 -0.44 -1.62 3.51
C CYS A 48 -0.28 -1.93 2.02
N ARG A 49 0.64 -2.84 1.66
CA ARG A 49 0.82 -3.28 0.28
C ARG A 49 -0.46 -3.92 -0.27
N GLN A 50 -1.10 -4.76 0.54
CA GLN A 50 -2.34 -5.44 0.15
C GLN A 50 -3.51 -4.46 -0.02
N VAL A 51 -3.66 -3.49 0.89
CA VAL A 51 -4.66 -2.42 0.74
C VAL A 51 -4.36 -1.58 -0.50
N LEU A 52 -3.09 -1.23 -0.74
CA LEU A 52 -2.71 -0.49 -1.93
C LEU A 52 -3.01 -1.28 -3.20
N ALA A 53 -2.82 -2.61 -3.21
CA ALA A 53 -3.13 -3.46 -4.35
C ALA A 53 -4.64 -3.50 -4.68
N GLU A 54 -5.52 -3.29 -3.72
CA GLU A 54 -6.97 -3.19 -3.94
C GLU A 54 -7.35 -1.87 -4.63
N PHE A 55 -6.70 -0.77 -4.26
CA PHE A 55 -7.01 0.58 -4.76
C PHE A 55 -6.03 1.09 -5.81
N ALA A 56 -5.10 0.25 -6.27
CA ALA A 56 -4.10 0.56 -7.28
C ALA A 56 -3.88 -0.65 -8.18
N GLY A 57 -2.78 -0.66 -8.93
CA GLY A 57 -2.33 -1.82 -9.70
C GLY A 57 -0.86 -2.11 -9.41
N PRO A 58 -0.31 -3.20 -9.99
CA PRO A 58 1.12 -3.52 -9.86
C PRO A 58 2.04 -2.42 -10.41
N ASP A 59 1.53 -1.54 -11.27
CA ASP A 59 2.18 -0.36 -11.85
C ASP A 59 2.21 0.86 -10.91
N CYS A 60 1.61 0.76 -9.72
CA CYS A 60 1.62 1.85 -8.75
C CYS A 60 3.05 2.12 -8.26
N LEU A 61 3.53 3.35 -8.43
CA LEU A 61 4.86 3.76 -7.97
C LEU A 61 4.85 3.97 -6.45
N VAL A 62 5.73 3.25 -5.75
CA VAL A 62 6.00 3.43 -4.32
C VAL A 62 7.33 4.15 -4.14
N ILE A 63 7.29 5.30 -3.47
CA ILE A 63 8.43 6.15 -3.16
C ILE A 63 8.71 6.03 -1.66
N VAL A 64 9.94 5.64 -1.30
CA VAL A 64 10.38 5.61 0.10
C VAL A 64 11.36 6.73 0.34
N ALA A 65 11.12 7.53 1.36
CA ALA A 65 11.93 8.66 1.76
C ALA A 65 12.37 8.57 3.22
N GLU A 66 13.56 9.12 3.48
CA GLU A 66 14.10 9.41 4.79
C GLU A 66 14.25 10.92 4.93
N GLY A 67 13.31 11.54 5.63
CA GLY A 67 13.17 12.99 5.64
C GLY A 67 13.02 13.54 4.20
N PRO A 68 13.84 14.52 3.79
CA PRO A 68 13.79 15.09 2.44
C PRO A 68 14.41 14.18 1.37
N ARG A 69 15.10 13.08 1.76
CA ARG A 69 15.87 12.25 0.84
C ARG A 69 15.03 11.06 0.36
N VAL A 70 14.81 10.97 -0.95
CA VAL A 70 14.23 9.75 -1.54
C VAL A 70 15.30 8.65 -1.60
N VAL A 71 15.04 7.53 -0.92
CA VAL A 71 15.97 6.39 -0.85
C VAL A 71 15.59 5.25 -1.79
N ALA A 72 14.33 5.17 -2.21
CA ALA A 72 13.89 4.18 -3.19
C ALA A 72 12.68 4.64 -4.02
N ARG A 73 12.58 4.09 -5.23
CA ARG A 73 11.42 4.14 -6.11
C ARG A 73 11.22 2.75 -6.70
N VAL A 74 10.10 2.12 -6.42
CA VAL A 74 9.81 0.74 -6.85
C VAL A 74 8.36 0.62 -7.27
N MET A 75 8.04 -0.37 -8.09
CA MET A 75 6.64 -0.66 -8.41
C MET A 75 6.01 -1.51 -7.31
N LEU A 76 4.71 -1.35 -7.09
CA LEU A 76 3.99 -2.20 -6.14
C LEU A 76 4.10 -3.69 -6.49
N GLY A 77 4.14 -4.02 -7.79
CA GLY A 77 4.33 -5.41 -8.25
C GLY A 77 5.64 -6.04 -7.76
N ASP A 78 6.70 -5.26 -7.57
CA ASP A 78 7.97 -5.74 -7.03
C ASP A 78 7.90 -5.96 -5.51
N LEU A 79 7.06 -5.17 -4.82
CA LEU A 79 6.88 -5.25 -3.37
C LEU A 79 5.86 -6.29 -2.93
N LEU A 80 4.90 -6.63 -3.79
CA LEU A 80 3.85 -7.62 -3.54
C LEU A 80 3.61 -8.45 -4.80
N PRO A 81 4.59 -9.28 -5.20
CA PRO A 81 4.43 -10.18 -6.33
C PRO A 81 3.31 -11.18 -6.02
N HIS A 82 2.54 -11.55 -7.06
CA HIS A 82 1.42 -12.48 -6.94
C HIS A 82 0.40 -12.06 -5.86
N ALA A 83 0.15 -10.75 -5.75
CA ALA A 83 -0.80 -10.18 -4.79
C ALA A 83 -2.15 -10.92 -4.82
N PHE A 84 -2.72 -11.13 -3.63
CA PHE A 84 -4.10 -11.58 -3.55
C PHE A 84 -5.00 -10.49 -4.12
N SER A 85 -5.86 -10.85 -5.06
CA SER A 85 -6.80 -9.95 -5.70
C SER A 85 -8.15 -10.65 -5.79
N PRO A 86 -9.28 -9.93 -5.79
CA PRO A 86 -10.56 -10.53 -6.16
C PRO A 86 -10.54 -11.19 -7.56
N VAL A 87 -9.51 -10.94 -8.37
CA VAL A 87 -9.21 -11.68 -9.62
C VAL A 87 -8.33 -12.93 -9.38
N PHE A 88 -8.34 -13.54 -8.19
CA PHE A 88 -7.93 -14.94 -8.06
C PHE A 88 -9.09 -15.84 -8.55
N ARG A 89 -9.23 -15.94 -9.87
CA ARG A 89 -9.98 -17.03 -10.49
C ARG A 89 -8.98 -18.18 -10.66
N PRO A 90 -9.00 -19.24 -9.83
CA PRO A 90 -8.25 -20.45 -10.18
C PRO A 90 -8.68 -20.85 -11.60
N PRO A 91 -7.78 -21.31 -12.47
CA PRO A 91 -8.19 -21.77 -13.80
C PRO A 91 -9.25 -22.84 -13.58
N THR A 92 -10.50 -22.51 -13.92
CA THR A 92 -11.50 -23.53 -14.18
C THR A 92 -10.90 -24.37 -15.28
N GLN A 93 -10.49 -25.59 -14.93
CA GLN A 93 -10.25 -26.64 -15.91
C GLN A 93 -11.54 -26.74 -16.72
N SER A 94 -11.51 -26.11 -17.89
CA SER A 94 -12.49 -26.28 -18.94
C SER A 94 -11.88 -27.32 -19.86
N GLY A 95 -12.19 -28.56 -19.51
CA GLY A 95 -11.84 -29.80 -20.17
C GLY A 95 -12.63 -30.90 -19.49
#